data_AF-U1RE10-F1
#
_entry.id   AF-U1RE10-F1
#
_cell.length_a   1.000
_cell.length_b   1.000
_cell.length_c   1.000
_cell.angle_alpha   90.00
_cell.angle_beta   90.00
_cell.angle_gamma   90.00
#
_symmetry.space_group_name_H-M   'P 1'
#
loop_
_entity.id
_entity.type
_entity.pdbx_description
1 polymer ?
#
loop_
_entity_poly.entity_id
_entity_poly.type
_entity_poly.pdbx_seq_one_letter_code
_entity_poly.pdbx_strand_id
1 'polypeptide(L)'
;MQLRYATVTGVARDDLDDGGAWLYAETARQIRAQSPGTGVELLIPDFRVNPKHLDEVFSSRPEVLGHNLETVPRIIKQIRPAFSYEGSLEVITRAHEAGLVTKSNLILGMGEQPDEIEDALADLVDAGCDILTITQYLRPSRLHHPIDRWVKPQEFVALAKLAEQMGFAAVMSGPMVRSSYRAGLLWGRAMLNRGWPIPEHLSDLAKPVTTMQEASSLLHQGLAS
;
A
#
# COMPACT_ATOMS: atom_id res chain seq x y z
N MET A 1 -0.02 21.95 -9.74
CA MET A 1 -0.81 21.17 -8.76
C MET A 1 -0.47 21.51 -7.31
N GLN A 2 0.75 21.99 -6.97
CA GLN A 2 1.12 22.39 -5.60
C GLN A 2 0.76 21.33 -4.55
N LEU A 3 1.04 20.05 -4.86
CA LEU A 3 0.72 18.94 -3.99
C LEU A 3 1.58 19.02 -2.71
N ARG A 4 1.03 18.57 -1.58
CA ARG A 4 1.81 18.34 -0.35
C ARG A 4 2.36 16.91 -0.29
N TYR A 5 1.73 16.00 -1.02
CA TYR A 5 2.08 14.60 -1.08
C TYR A 5 1.74 14.05 -2.47
N ALA A 6 2.66 13.32 -3.07
CA ALA A 6 2.52 12.75 -4.41
C ALA A 6 2.77 11.24 -4.35
N THR A 7 1.79 10.46 -4.80
CA THR A 7 1.99 9.02 -5.07
C THR A 7 2.35 8.83 -6.53
N VAL A 8 3.46 8.14 -6.79
CA VAL A 8 3.92 7.79 -8.13
C VAL A 8 3.83 6.28 -8.28
N THR A 9 3.32 5.83 -9.42
CA THR A 9 3.28 4.42 -9.79
C THR A 9 3.53 4.27 -11.28
N GLY A 10 3.70 3.05 -11.76
CA GLY A 10 3.92 2.76 -13.16
C GLY A 10 3.60 1.31 -13.49
N VAL A 11 4.01 0.91 -14.69
CA VAL A 11 3.87 -0.47 -15.19
C VAL A 11 5.18 -1.23 -14.98
N ALA A 12 5.11 -2.57 -14.98
CA ALA A 12 6.31 -3.39 -15.12
C ALA A 12 6.96 -3.13 -16.48
N ARG A 13 8.28 -3.01 -16.51
CA ARG A 13 9.09 -2.73 -17.71
C ARG A 13 10.10 -3.83 -17.95
N ASP A 14 9.60 -5.06 -18.08
CA ASP A 14 10.41 -6.24 -18.38
C ASP A 14 11.17 -6.14 -19.72
N ASP A 15 10.83 -5.15 -20.55
CA ASP A 15 11.52 -4.79 -21.78
C ASP A 15 12.83 -4.01 -21.55
N LEU A 16 13.07 -3.49 -20.34
CA LEU A 16 14.28 -2.76 -19.97
C LEU A 16 15.21 -3.62 -19.11
N ASP A 17 16.52 -3.47 -19.32
CA ASP A 17 17.55 -4.22 -18.57
C ASP A 17 17.46 -4.01 -17.05
N ASP A 18 17.11 -2.79 -16.61
CA ASP A 18 16.95 -2.43 -15.20
C ASP A 18 15.50 -2.58 -14.69
N GLY A 19 14.59 -3.11 -15.51
CA GLY A 19 13.16 -3.19 -15.19
C GLY A 19 12.47 -1.82 -14.98
N GLY A 20 13.13 -0.72 -15.36
CA GLY A 20 12.69 0.66 -15.09
C GLY A 20 13.08 1.21 -13.72
N ALA A 21 13.95 0.54 -12.97
CA ALA A 21 14.35 0.95 -11.61
C ALA A 21 14.90 2.39 -11.55
N TRP A 22 15.78 2.76 -12.49
CA TRP A 22 16.31 4.12 -12.57
C TRP A 22 15.19 5.14 -12.77
N LEU A 23 14.17 4.82 -13.58
CA LEU A 23 13.06 5.73 -13.86
C LEU A 23 12.22 6.02 -12.60
N TYR A 24 11.94 5.01 -11.77
CA TYR A 24 11.26 5.21 -10.49
C TYR A 24 12.09 6.07 -9.53
N ALA A 25 13.37 5.74 -9.38
CA ALA A 25 14.29 6.46 -8.51
C ALA A 25 14.43 7.93 -8.93
N GLU A 26 14.67 8.16 -10.22
CA GLU A 26 14.88 9.48 -10.79
C GLU A 26 13.61 10.34 -10.71
N THR A 27 12.43 9.75 -10.89
CA THR A 27 11.17 10.48 -10.72
C THR A 27 11.03 11.03 -9.30
N ALA A 28 11.34 10.24 -8.27
CA ALA A 28 11.30 10.70 -6.89
C ALA A 28 12.35 11.80 -6.61
N ARG A 29 13.58 11.63 -7.11
CA ARG A 29 14.65 12.65 -6.98
C ARG A 29 14.24 13.97 -7.62
N GLN A 30 13.65 13.93 -8.82
CA GLN A 30 13.19 15.12 -9.54
C GLN A 30 12.02 15.82 -8.84
N ILE A 31 11.06 15.07 -8.30
CA ILE A 31 9.98 15.66 -7.50
C ILE A 31 10.54 16.39 -6.29
N ARG A 32 11.49 15.77 -5.57
CA ARG A 32 12.10 16.39 -4.38
C ARG A 32 12.90 17.65 -4.73
N ALA A 33 13.63 17.63 -5.85
CA ALA A 33 14.41 18.79 -6.31
C ALA A 33 13.52 19.96 -6.75
N GLN A 34 12.44 19.68 -7.48
CA GLN A 34 11.57 20.70 -8.07
C GLN A 34 10.43 21.14 -7.12
N SER A 35 10.12 20.31 -6.12
CA SER A 35 9.04 20.54 -5.16
C SER A 35 9.44 20.07 -3.75
N PRO A 36 10.38 20.78 -3.09
CA PRO A 36 10.97 20.34 -1.82
C PRO A 36 9.99 20.26 -0.64
N GLY A 37 8.78 20.82 -0.77
CA GLY A 37 7.69 20.71 0.21
C GLY A 37 6.74 19.54 -0.01
N THR A 38 7.04 18.64 -0.95
CA THR A 38 6.17 17.52 -1.34
C THR A 38 6.76 16.19 -0.88
N GLY A 39 6.01 15.45 -0.06
CA GLY A 39 6.34 14.06 0.26
C GLY A 39 6.05 13.13 -0.93
N VAL A 40 6.83 12.07 -1.08
CA VAL A 40 6.74 11.14 -2.21
C VAL A 40 6.48 9.72 -1.70
N GLU A 41 5.43 9.09 -2.22
CA GLU A 41 5.20 7.65 -2.11
C GLU A 41 5.47 6.99 -3.47
N LEU A 42 6.33 5.97 -3.50
CA LEU A 42 6.57 5.17 -4.69
C LEU A 42 5.84 3.83 -4.57
N LEU A 43 4.88 3.55 -5.46
CA LEU A 43 4.25 2.24 -5.61
C LEU A 43 4.87 1.48 -6.79
N ILE A 44 5.68 0.48 -6.47
CA ILE A 44 6.60 -0.18 -7.40
C ILE A 44 6.19 -1.61 -7.80
N PRO A 45 6.62 -2.10 -8.98
CA PRO A 45 6.64 -3.54 -9.27
C PRO A 45 7.66 -4.26 -8.39
N ASP A 46 7.79 -5.58 -8.53
CA ASP A 46 8.72 -6.38 -7.73
C ASP A 46 10.18 -6.32 -8.23
N PHE A 47 10.41 -5.82 -9.45
CA PHE A 47 11.68 -5.88 -10.16
C PHE A 47 12.30 -7.29 -10.18
N ARG A 48 11.45 -8.33 -10.15
CA ARG A 48 11.83 -9.75 -9.97
C ARG A 48 12.74 -9.97 -8.77
N VAL A 49 12.61 -9.14 -7.75
CA VAL A 49 13.41 -9.17 -6.52
C VAL A 49 14.91 -9.02 -6.80
N ASN A 50 15.28 -8.34 -7.90
CA ASN A 50 16.69 -8.08 -8.20
C ASN A 50 17.25 -7.06 -7.19
N PRO A 51 18.24 -7.42 -6.36
CA PRO A 51 18.75 -6.53 -5.33
C PRO A 51 19.25 -5.19 -5.88
N LYS A 52 19.94 -5.19 -7.02
CA LYS A 52 20.47 -3.95 -7.61
C LYS A 52 19.38 -2.98 -8.04
N HIS A 53 18.27 -3.51 -8.57
CA HIS A 53 17.16 -2.71 -9.05
C HIS A 53 16.37 -2.13 -7.87
N LEU A 54 16.15 -2.95 -6.84
CA LEU A 54 15.53 -2.50 -5.59
C LEU A 54 16.40 -1.44 -4.89
N ASP A 55 17.71 -1.68 -4.76
CA ASP A 55 18.65 -0.75 -4.15
C ASP A 55 18.68 0.61 -4.87
N GLU A 56 18.63 0.61 -6.22
CA GLU A 56 18.53 1.84 -7.01
C GLU A 56 17.27 2.64 -6.64
N VAL A 57 16.12 1.98 -6.56
CA VAL A 57 14.86 2.64 -6.16
C VAL A 57 14.94 3.13 -4.71
N PHE A 58 15.42 2.31 -3.77
CA PHE A 58 15.52 2.64 -2.36
C PHE A 58 16.46 3.82 -2.10
N SER A 59 17.51 3.97 -2.93
CA SER A 59 18.44 5.10 -2.86
C SER A 59 17.76 6.48 -3.04
N SER A 60 16.58 6.52 -3.66
CA SER A 60 15.80 7.76 -3.83
C SER A 60 15.09 8.23 -2.56
N ARG A 61 15.06 7.39 -1.52
CA ARG A 61 14.50 7.67 -0.18
C ARG A 61 13.11 8.32 -0.24
N PRO A 62 12.09 7.65 -0.81
CA PRO A 62 10.72 8.14 -0.73
C PRO A 62 10.24 8.12 0.73
N GLU A 63 9.28 8.97 1.07
CA GLU A 63 8.63 8.96 2.38
C GLU A 63 7.88 7.65 2.65
N VAL A 64 7.37 6.99 1.59
CA VAL A 64 6.82 5.64 1.64
C VAL A 64 7.25 4.84 0.41
N LEU A 65 7.70 3.60 0.62
CA LEU A 65 7.88 2.62 -0.43
C LEU A 65 6.75 1.59 -0.38
N GLY A 66 5.89 1.61 -1.40
CA GLY A 66 4.77 0.70 -1.55
C GLY A 66 5.07 -0.43 -2.54
N HIS A 67 4.74 -1.65 -2.14
CA HIS A 67 4.59 -2.79 -3.06
C HIS A 67 3.36 -3.58 -2.64
N ASN A 68 2.34 -3.63 -3.50
CA ASN A 68 1.10 -4.32 -3.15
C ASN A 68 1.28 -5.83 -3.26
N LEU A 69 0.85 -6.56 -2.23
CA LEU A 69 0.68 -8.02 -2.27
C LEU A 69 -0.56 -8.40 -3.10
N GLU A 70 -1.60 -7.56 -3.00
CA GLU A 70 -2.91 -7.61 -3.65
C GLU A 70 -3.82 -8.75 -3.20
N THR A 71 -3.31 -9.95 -2.95
CA THR A 71 -4.15 -11.10 -2.63
C THR A 71 -3.40 -12.24 -1.95
N VAL A 72 -4.11 -13.32 -1.61
CA VAL A 72 -3.63 -14.45 -0.81
C VAL A 72 -2.89 -15.50 -1.67
N PRO A 73 -2.02 -16.35 -1.08
CA PRO A 73 -1.14 -17.26 -1.82
C PRO A 73 -1.86 -18.17 -2.83
N ARG A 74 -3.02 -18.72 -2.44
CA ARG A 74 -3.78 -19.66 -3.27
C ARG A 74 -4.24 -19.06 -4.61
N ILE A 75 -4.56 -17.76 -4.64
CA ILE A 75 -5.13 -17.12 -5.82
C ILE A 75 -4.18 -16.16 -6.53
N ILE A 76 -3.02 -15.83 -5.95
CA ILE A 76 -2.09 -14.86 -6.56
C ILE A 76 -1.65 -15.27 -7.98
N LYS A 77 -1.44 -16.55 -8.27
CA LYS A 77 -1.04 -17.00 -9.63
C LYS A 77 -2.15 -16.87 -10.66
N GLN A 78 -3.41 -16.82 -10.22
CA GLN A 78 -4.55 -16.59 -11.11
C GLN A 78 -4.70 -15.09 -11.41
N ILE A 79 -4.43 -14.23 -10.42
CA ILE A 79 -4.60 -12.78 -10.52
C ILE A 79 -3.36 -12.07 -11.08
N ARG A 80 -2.17 -12.54 -10.70
CA ARG A 80 -0.85 -11.94 -10.97
C ARG A 80 0.16 -13.02 -11.39
N PRO A 81 0.00 -13.64 -12.56
CA PRO A 81 0.83 -14.78 -12.98
C PRO A 81 2.34 -14.47 -13.04
N ALA A 82 2.70 -13.21 -13.30
CA ALA A 82 4.09 -12.74 -13.36
C ALA A 82 4.74 -12.53 -11.98
N PHE A 83 3.96 -12.52 -10.89
CA PHE A 83 4.44 -12.25 -9.54
C PHE A 83 4.39 -13.53 -8.68
N SER A 84 5.17 -13.57 -7.61
CA SER A 84 5.06 -14.60 -6.57
C SER A 84 4.72 -13.95 -5.23
N TYR A 85 4.01 -14.67 -4.38
CA TYR A 85 3.60 -14.15 -3.07
C TYR A 85 4.84 -13.85 -2.22
N GLU A 86 5.76 -14.80 -2.18
CA GLU A 86 7.01 -14.74 -1.43
C GLU A 86 7.92 -13.63 -1.96
N GLY A 87 8.00 -13.46 -3.29
CA GLY A 87 8.77 -12.38 -3.89
C GLY A 87 8.21 -11.00 -3.58
N SER A 88 6.88 -10.87 -3.51
CA SER A 88 6.22 -9.63 -3.09
C SER A 88 6.49 -9.30 -1.62
N LEU A 89 6.51 -10.29 -0.73
CA LEU A 89 6.90 -10.10 0.67
C LEU A 89 8.37 -9.72 0.80
N GLU A 90 9.27 -10.37 0.06
CA GLU A 90 10.71 -10.07 0.07
C GLU A 90 11.01 -8.63 -0.37
N VAL A 91 10.24 -8.05 -1.29
CA VAL A 91 10.36 -6.63 -1.65
C VAL A 91 10.06 -5.73 -0.45
N ILE A 92 9.01 -6.05 0.31
CA ILE A 92 8.64 -5.32 1.54
C ILE A 92 9.73 -5.48 2.60
N THR A 93 10.22 -6.70 2.83
CA THR A 93 11.31 -6.98 3.78
C THR A 93 12.56 -6.19 3.45
N ARG A 94 13.01 -6.19 2.19
CA ARG A 94 14.19 -5.41 1.79
C ARG A 94 14.00 -3.91 1.94
N ALA A 95 12.81 -3.38 1.65
CA ALA A 95 12.52 -1.97 1.84
C ALA A 95 12.52 -1.59 3.33
N HIS A 96 11.98 -2.45 4.19
CA HIS A 96 12.02 -2.31 5.64
C HIS A 96 13.45 -2.33 6.18
N GLU A 97 14.25 -3.32 5.77
CA GLU A 97 15.67 -3.45 6.15
C GLU A 97 16.52 -2.26 5.66
N ALA A 98 16.16 -1.66 4.53
CA ALA A 98 16.76 -0.41 4.03
C ALA A 98 16.33 0.85 4.84
N GLY A 99 15.49 0.68 5.86
CA GLY A 99 15.01 1.74 6.75
C GLY A 99 14.01 2.69 6.09
N LEU A 100 13.19 2.18 5.15
CA LEU A 100 12.08 2.92 4.54
C LEU A 100 10.77 2.57 5.26
N VAL A 101 9.83 3.52 5.30
CA VAL A 101 8.45 3.21 5.68
C VAL A 101 7.82 2.42 4.56
N THR A 102 7.28 1.25 4.88
CA THR A 102 6.76 0.31 3.88
C THR A 102 5.24 0.32 3.82
N LYS A 103 4.70 -0.03 2.65
CA LYS A 103 3.27 -0.10 2.43
C LYS A 103 2.86 -1.24 1.52
N SER A 104 1.72 -1.84 1.82
CA SER A 104 1.09 -2.81 0.94
C SER A 104 -0.43 -2.64 0.87
N ASN A 105 -1.07 -3.49 0.07
CA ASN A 105 -2.50 -3.50 -0.16
C ASN A 105 -3.02 -4.94 -0.29
N LEU A 106 -4.23 -5.17 0.22
CA LEU A 106 -5.05 -6.36 -0.07
C LEU A 106 -6.34 -5.94 -0.76
N ILE A 107 -6.67 -6.61 -1.85
CA ILE A 107 -7.93 -6.49 -2.58
C ILE A 107 -8.79 -7.71 -2.26
N LEU A 108 -9.96 -7.47 -1.69
CA LEU A 108 -10.91 -8.50 -1.28
C LEU A 108 -12.02 -8.70 -2.32
N GLY A 109 -12.68 -9.85 -2.30
CA GLY A 109 -13.76 -10.19 -3.22
C GLY A 109 -13.30 -10.91 -4.48
N MET A 110 -12.08 -11.47 -4.49
CA MET A 110 -11.54 -12.27 -5.58
C MET A 110 -11.57 -13.78 -5.29
N GLY A 111 -12.08 -14.18 -4.13
CA GLY A 111 -12.29 -15.58 -3.74
C GLY A 111 -11.41 -16.03 -2.58
N GLU A 112 -10.70 -15.09 -1.94
CA GLU A 112 -9.99 -15.29 -0.68
C GLU A 112 -10.97 -15.62 0.47
N GLN A 113 -10.57 -16.54 1.35
CA GLN A 113 -11.29 -16.87 2.57
C GLN A 113 -10.84 -15.99 3.75
N PRO A 114 -11.66 -15.83 4.80
CA PRO A 114 -11.31 -15.01 5.96
C PRO A 114 -10.00 -15.39 6.63
N ASP A 115 -9.74 -16.68 6.85
CA ASP A 115 -8.50 -17.21 7.41
C ASP A 115 -7.29 -16.89 6.54
N GLU A 116 -7.42 -17.02 5.21
CA GLU A 116 -6.34 -16.66 4.29
C GLU A 116 -6.01 -15.16 4.31
N ILE A 117 -7.01 -14.30 4.61
CA ILE A 117 -6.76 -12.86 4.80
C ILE A 117 -5.97 -12.65 6.09
N GLU A 118 -6.33 -13.32 7.19
CA GLU A 118 -5.63 -13.22 8.47
C GLU A 118 -4.16 -13.68 8.35
N ASP A 119 -3.92 -14.79 7.65
CA ASP A 119 -2.57 -15.27 7.35
C ASP A 119 -1.78 -14.24 6.53
N ALA A 120 -2.40 -13.64 5.50
CA ALA A 120 -1.74 -12.60 4.71
C ALA A 120 -1.44 -11.31 5.48
N LEU A 121 -2.26 -10.97 6.48
CA LEU A 121 -1.95 -9.88 7.40
C LEU A 121 -0.73 -10.21 8.26
N ALA A 122 -0.63 -11.44 8.78
CA ALA A 122 0.50 -11.89 9.58
C ALA A 122 1.80 -11.87 8.76
N ASP A 123 1.76 -12.42 7.55
CA ASP A 123 2.91 -12.44 6.64
C ASP A 123 3.42 -11.03 6.31
N LEU A 124 2.51 -10.06 6.11
CA LEU A 124 2.88 -8.68 5.86
C LEU A 124 3.50 -8.01 7.10
N VAL A 125 3.00 -8.30 8.31
CA VAL A 125 3.62 -7.82 9.55
C VAL A 125 5.02 -8.40 9.71
N ASP A 126 5.17 -9.71 9.51
CA ASP A 126 6.46 -10.40 9.60
C ASP A 126 7.46 -9.89 8.55
N ALA A 127 6.98 -9.53 7.36
CA ALA A 127 7.79 -8.89 6.32
C ALA A 127 8.19 -7.44 6.65
N GLY A 128 7.67 -6.84 7.73
CA GLY A 128 7.98 -5.47 8.13
C GLY A 128 7.13 -4.40 7.44
N CYS A 129 5.89 -4.74 7.04
CA CYS A 129 4.95 -3.79 6.45
C CYS A 129 4.37 -2.82 7.49
N ASP A 130 4.54 -1.51 7.30
CA ASP A 130 4.04 -0.50 8.26
C ASP A 130 2.62 -0.04 7.96
N ILE A 131 2.32 0.18 6.68
CA ILE A 131 1.06 0.77 6.24
C ILE A 131 0.28 -0.23 5.41
N LEU A 132 -1.01 -0.39 5.70
CA LEU A 132 -1.88 -1.29 4.96
C LEU A 132 -3.13 -0.59 4.43
N THR A 133 -3.46 -0.86 3.17
CA THR A 133 -4.79 -0.61 2.64
C THR A 133 -5.54 -1.92 2.37
N ILE A 134 -6.83 -1.95 2.69
CA ILE A 134 -7.72 -3.08 2.42
C ILE A 134 -8.91 -2.56 1.61
N THR A 135 -9.16 -3.15 0.45
CA THR A 135 -10.13 -2.63 -0.52
C THR A 135 -11.03 -3.70 -1.13
N GLN A 136 -12.14 -3.30 -1.75
CA GLN A 136 -12.99 -4.16 -2.56
C GLN A 136 -12.48 -4.24 -4.00
N TYR A 137 -12.41 -5.46 -4.53
CA TYR A 137 -12.23 -5.70 -5.95
C TYR A 137 -13.42 -5.18 -6.74
N LEU A 138 -13.15 -4.23 -7.64
CA LEU A 138 -14.11 -3.81 -8.66
C LEU A 138 -13.64 -4.31 -10.01
N ARG A 139 -14.42 -5.21 -10.59
CA ARG A 139 -14.12 -5.82 -11.88
C ARG A 139 -14.10 -4.77 -13.00
N PRO A 140 -12.95 -4.54 -13.67
CA PRO A 140 -12.87 -3.49 -14.71
C PRO A 140 -13.70 -3.80 -15.95
N SER A 141 -13.77 -5.07 -16.35
CA SER A 141 -14.58 -5.52 -17.48
C SER A 141 -14.90 -7.01 -17.39
N ARG A 142 -15.78 -7.50 -18.28
CA ARG A 142 -16.14 -8.93 -18.37
C ARG A 142 -14.97 -9.87 -18.70
N LEU A 143 -13.84 -9.34 -19.15
CA LEU A 143 -12.64 -10.14 -19.43
C LEU A 143 -11.73 -10.32 -18.21
N HIS A 144 -11.95 -9.54 -17.15
CA HIS A 144 -11.19 -9.64 -15.91
C HIS A 144 -11.81 -10.67 -14.97
N HIS A 145 -11.07 -11.06 -13.93
CA HIS A 145 -11.51 -11.98 -12.87
C HIS A 145 -12.96 -11.66 -12.42
N PRO A 146 -13.84 -12.65 -12.27
CA PRO A 146 -15.17 -12.40 -11.73
C PRO A 146 -15.08 -11.89 -10.29
N ILE A 147 -16.07 -11.11 -9.87
CA ILE A 147 -16.25 -10.78 -8.46
C ILE A 147 -16.81 -12.04 -7.80
N ASP A 148 -16.11 -12.55 -6.79
CA ASP A 148 -16.55 -13.70 -5.99
C ASP A 148 -17.53 -13.26 -4.91
N ARG A 149 -17.19 -12.20 -4.17
CA ARG A 149 -18.03 -11.63 -3.12
C ARG A 149 -17.90 -10.12 -2.99
N TRP A 150 -18.96 -9.52 -2.47
CA TRP A 150 -18.98 -8.12 -2.02
C TRP A 150 -18.83 -8.10 -0.51
N VAL A 151 -17.69 -7.60 -0.03
CA VAL A 151 -17.35 -7.58 1.40
C VAL A 151 -18.18 -6.51 2.10
N LYS A 152 -18.78 -6.87 3.24
CA LYS A 152 -19.64 -5.93 3.99
C LYS A 152 -18.80 -4.85 4.70
N PRO A 153 -19.32 -3.63 4.88
CA PRO A 153 -18.61 -2.58 5.62
C PRO A 153 -18.13 -3.01 7.02
N GLN A 154 -18.91 -3.82 7.73
CA GLN A 154 -18.55 -4.34 9.05
C GLN A 154 -17.29 -5.23 9.01
N GLU A 155 -17.13 -6.02 7.95
CA GLU A 155 -15.93 -6.87 7.76
C GLU A 155 -14.69 -5.99 7.53
N PHE A 156 -14.78 -4.93 6.73
CA PHE A 156 -13.67 -3.96 6.58
C PHE A 156 -13.28 -3.31 7.92
N VAL A 157 -14.25 -2.95 8.76
CA VAL A 157 -13.99 -2.41 10.11
C VAL A 157 -13.32 -3.43 11.00
N ALA A 158 -13.75 -4.69 10.97
CA ALA A 158 -13.15 -5.77 11.76
C ALA A 158 -11.69 -6.02 11.33
N LEU A 159 -11.44 -6.12 10.03
CA LEU A 159 -10.10 -6.31 9.47
C LEU A 159 -9.16 -5.14 9.77
N ALA A 160 -9.66 -3.91 9.75
CA ALA A 160 -8.85 -2.74 10.12
C ALA A 160 -8.35 -2.84 11.57
N LYS A 161 -9.26 -3.17 12.50
CA LYS A 161 -8.93 -3.33 13.92
C LYS A 161 -7.97 -4.48 14.14
N LEU A 162 -8.18 -5.60 13.45
CA LEU A 162 -7.31 -6.76 13.53
C LEU A 162 -5.89 -6.40 13.06
N ALA A 163 -5.75 -5.80 11.88
CA ALA A 163 -4.46 -5.36 11.35
C ALA A 163 -3.76 -4.36 12.31
N GLU A 164 -4.48 -3.37 12.85
CA GLU A 164 -3.91 -2.46 13.86
C GLU A 164 -3.42 -3.20 15.11
N GLN A 165 -4.16 -4.23 15.58
CA GLN A 165 -3.76 -5.07 16.72
C GLN A 165 -2.55 -5.95 16.42
N MET A 166 -2.39 -6.38 15.16
CA MET A 166 -1.26 -7.22 14.73
C MET A 166 0.04 -6.42 14.59
N GLY A 167 -0.02 -5.09 14.46
CA GLY A 167 1.17 -4.23 14.55
C GLY A 167 1.41 -3.30 13.36
N PHE A 168 0.46 -3.17 12.42
CA PHE A 168 0.52 -2.13 11.39
C PHE A 168 0.46 -0.74 12.03
N ALA A 169 1.35 0.15 11.60
CA ALA A 169 1.42 1.52 12.10
C ALA A 169 0.19 2.36 11.68
N ALA A 170 -0.35 2.10 10.50
CA ALA A 170 -1.60 2.73 10.05
C ALA A 170 -2.34 1.85 9.03
N VAL A 171 -3.66 1.78 9.18
CA VAL A 171 -4.52 0.97 8.31
C VAL A 171 -5.65 1.82 7.74
N MET A 172 -5.96 1.62 6.47
CA MET A 172 -7.16 2.17 5.84
C MET A 172 -7.93 1.06 5.13
N SER A 173 -9.17 0.85 5.55
CA SER A 173 -9.98 -0.29 5.13
C SER A 173 -11.38 0.14 4.72
N GLY A 174 -11.79 -0.25 3.50
CA GLY A 174 -13.14 0.05 3.01
C GLY A 174 -13.31 -0.19 1.51
N PRO A 175 -14.57 -0.27 1.04
CA PRO A 175 -14.87 -0.68 -0.33
C PRO A 175 -14.33 0.27 -1.41
N MET A 176 -14.23 1.57 -1.10
CA MET A 176 -13.74 2.59 -2.03
C MET A 176 -12.29 3.01 -1.76
N VAL A 177 -11.61 2.39 -0.79
CA VAL A 177 -10.19 2.64 -0.53
C VAL A 177 -9.36 2.19 -1.73
N ARG A 178 -8.24 2.86 -2.01
CA ARG A 178 -7.24 2.44 -3.01
C ARG A 178 -5.87 2.66 -2.40
N SER A 179 -4.83 2.02 -2.94
CA SER A 179 -3.47 2.16 -2.41
C SER A 179 -3.06 3.63 -2.23
N SER A 180 -3.37 4.51 -3.19
CA SER A 180 -3.03 5.95 -3.10
C SER A 180 -4.06 6.82 -2.36
N TYR A 181 -5.21 6.27 -1.95
CA TYR A 181 -6.27 7.05 -1.31
C TYR A 181 -5.79 7.58 0.04
N ARG A 182 -5.74 8.92 0.17
CA ARG A 182 -5.29 9.62 1.39
C ARG A 182 -3.91 9.17 1.90
N ALA A 183 -3.01 8.83 0.98
CA ALA A 183 -1.67 8.34 1.29
C ALA A 183 -0.89 9.25 2.26
N GLY A 184 -0.90 10.57 2.03
CA GLY A 184 -0.21 11.53 2.92
C GLY A 184 -0.75 11.55 4.36
N LEU A 185 -2.08 11.44 4.53
CA LEU A 185 -2.70 11.32 5.86
C LEU A 185 -2.29 10.01 6.54
N LEU A 186 -2.29 8.91 5.78
CA LEU A 186 -1.96 7.59 6.29
C LEU A 186 -0.50 7.49 6.73
N TRP A 187 0.41 8.08 5.93
CA TRP A 187 1.80 8.30 6.31
C TRP A 187 1.91 9.09 7.61
N GLY A 188 1.24 10.25 7.71
CA GLY A 188 1.26 11.08 8.92
C GLY A 188 0.81 10.33 10.18
N ARG A 189 -0.25 9.51 10.06
CA ARG A 189 -0.74 8.64 11.14
C ARG A 189 0.29 7.57 11.52
N ALA A 190 0.93 6.93 10.55
CA ALA A 190 1.97 5.92 10.80
C ALA A 190 3.16 6.53 11.55
N MET A 191 3.64 7.69 11.10
CA MET A 191 4.74 8.41 11.74
C MET A 191 4.43 8.74 13.21
N LEU A 192 3.22 9.24 13.50
CA LEU A 192 2.79 9.53 14.86
C LEU A 192 2.69 8.27 15.72
N ASN A 193 2.06 7.22 15.22
CA ASN A 193 1.84 5.97 15.96
C ASN A 193 3.16 5.26 16.30
N ARG A 194 4.17 5.37 15.44
CA ARG A 194 5.51 4.82 15.67
C ARG A 194 6.45 5.78 16.43
N GLY A 195 6.06 7.03 16.64
CA GLY A 195 6.92 8.05 17.23
C GLY A 195 8.13 8.43 16.35
N TRP A 196 7.99 8.28 15.03
CA TRP A 196 9.04 8.61 14.08
C TRP A 196 9.13 10.11 13.81
N PRO A 197 10.33 10.63 13.48
CA PRO A 197 10.51 12.05 13.22
C PRO A 197 9.74 12.50 11.97
N ILE A 198 8.91 13.53 12.10
CA ILE A 198 8.16 14.13 11.00
C ILE A 198 8.90 15.39 10.51
N PRO A 199 9.32 15.46 9.24
CA PRO A 199 9.92 16.67 8.69
C PRO A 199 8.98 17.87 8.79
N GLU A 200 9.52 19.04 9.12
CA GLU A 200 8.74 20.27 9.33
C GLU A 200 7.82 20.59 8.13
N HIS A 201 8.34 20.44 6.91
CA HIS A 201 7.60 20.71 5.67
C HIS A 201 6.43 19.75 5.42
N LEU A 202 6.36 18.60 6.12
CA LEU A 202 5.28 17.61 6.05
C LEU A 202 4.43 17.54 7.33
N SER A 203 4.71 18.38 8.32
CA SER A 203 4.00 18.37 9.62
C SER A 203 2.48 18.53 9.50
N ASP A 204 2.01 19.22 8.47
CA ASP A 204 0.58 19.36 8.17
C ASP A 204 -0.13 18.00 7.92
N LEU A 205 0.58 17.01 7.36
CA LEU A 205 0.02 15.70 7.03
C LEU A 205 -0.23 14.82 8.26
N ALA A 206 0.46 15.12 9.37
CA ALA A 206 0.30 14.42 10.64
C ALA A 206 -0.74 15.07 11.56
N LYS A 207 -1.32 16.20 11.18
CA LYS A 207 -2.37 16.83 12.01
C LYS A 207 -3.59 15.90 12.06
N PRO A 208 -4.20 15.67 13.24
CA PRO A 208 -5.42 14.90 13.35
C PRO A 208 -6.51 15.52 12.47
N VAL A 209 -7.00 14.77 11.49
CA VAL A 209 -8.11 15.20 10.65
C VAL A 209 -9.35 14.41 11.04
N THR A 210 -10.43 15.12 11.38
CA THR A 210 -11.77 14.54 11.55
C THR A 210 -12.30 14.11 10.19
N THR A 211 -11.89 12.95 9.68
CA THR A 211 -12.35 12.50 8.37
C THR A 211 -13.48 11.46 8.44
N MET A 212 -14.66 11.88 7.99
CA MET A 212 -15.93 11.15 7.97
C MET A 212 -16.09 10.10 6.83
N GLN A 213 -15.07 9.34 6.43
CA GLN A 213 -15.19 8.41 5.29
C GLN A 213 -14.35 7.12 5.42
N GLU A 214 -14.46 6.46 6.57
CA GLU A 214 -14.00 5.08 6.77
C GLU A 214 -15.21 4.13 6.66
N ALA A 215 -15.03 2.81 6.59
CA ALA A 215 -16.18 1.88 6.62
C ALA A 215 -17.11 2.11 7.85
N SER A 216 -16.56 2.65 8.95
CA SER A 216 -17.30 3.14 10.11
C SER A 216 -18.32 4.24 9.78
N SER A 217 -18.06 5.11 8.79
CA SER A 217 -19.01 6.15 8.38
C SER A 217 -20.24 5.60 7.68
N LEU A 218 -20.11 4.50 6.92
CA LEU A 218 -21.25 3.82 6.29
C LEU A 218 -22.17 3.20 7.35
N LEU A 219 -21.59 2.69 8.45
CA LEU A 219 -22.36 2.17 9.59
C LEU A 219 -23.13 3.29 10.32
N HIS A 220 -22.53 4.47 10.47
CA HIS A 220 -23.20 5.63 11.05
C HIS A 220 -24.35 6.18 10.19
N GLN A 221 -24.39 5.90 8.89
CA GLN A 221 -25.44 6.37 7.98
C GLN A 221 -26.64 5.42 7.85
N GLY A 222 -26.66 4.28 8.55
CA GLY A 222 -27.82 3.36 8.54
C GLY A 222 -28.08 2.65 7.20
N LEU A 223 -27.13 2.71 6.26
CA LEU A 223 -27.27 2.16 4.89
C LEU A 223 -26.79 0.71 4.76
N ALA A 224 -26.52 0.02 5.87
CA ALA A 224 -25.92 -1.31 5.89
C ALA A 224 -26.72 -2.32 6.75
N SER A 225 -28.04 -2.37 6.54
CA SER A 225 -28.89 -3.48 6.99
C SER A 225 -29.00 -4.55 5.93
#